data_AF-A0A934DD54-F1
#
_entry.id   AF-A0A934DD54-F1
#
_cell.length_a   1.000
_cell.length_b   1.000
_cell.length_c   1.000
_cell.angle_alpha   90.00
_cell.angle_beta   90.00
_cell.angle_gamma   90.00
#
_symmetry.space_group_name_H-M   'P 1'
#
loop_
_entity.id
_entity.type
_entity.pdbx_description
1 polymer ?
#
loop_
_entity_poly.entity_id
_entity_poly.type
_entity_poly.pdbx_seq_one_letter_code
_entity_poly.pdbx_strand_id
1 'polypeptide(L)'
;MRTSASLLNAIRQVEERWKEGTRLHKIAAQYGVDPGNLVRAFRKKHGVTPKEFIDAKRKELVLREMKKDGIIGYEIGVMIGMDDLAFYRWVKRAFGKPLILLRKEIQRNQNKV
;
A
#
# COMPACT_ATOMS: atom_id res chain seq x y z
N MET A 1 -10.10 -26.65 -1.17
CA MET A 1 -8.70 -26.32 -1.52
C MET A 1 -7.89 -26.20 -0.24
N ARG A 2 -6.93 -27.11 -0.02
CA ARG A 2 -5.97 -27.04 1.08
C ARG A 2 -4.93 -25.98 0.71
N THR A 3 -4.74 -24.94 1.52
CA THR A 3 -3.75 -23.89 1.23
C THR A 3 -2.35 -24.46 1.43
N SER A 4 -1.48 -24.42 0.40
CA SER A 4 -0.11 -24.93 0.52
C SER A 4 0.76 -23.99 1.38
N ALA A 5 1.84 -24.53 1.96
CA ALA A 5 2.81 -23.72 2.71
C ALA A 5 3.41 -22.59 1.85
N SER A 6 3.70 -22.86 0.57
CA SER A 6 4.17 -21.85 -0.38
C SER A 6 3.17 -20.72 -0.59
N LEU A 7 1.87 -21.04 -0.67
CA LEU A 7 0.82 -20.04 -0.83
C LEU A 7 0.63 -19.19 0.43
N LEU A 8 0.75 -19.79 1.62
CA LEU A 8 0.75 -19.06 2.89
C LEU A 8 1.96 -18.12 3.01
N ASN A 9 3.15 -18.58 2.61
CA ASN A 9 4.36 -17.76 2.62
C ASN A 9 4.27 -16.60 1.62
N ALA A 10 3.70 -16.82 0.44
CA ALA A 10 3.45 -15.76 -0.54
C ALA A 10 2.48 -14.70 -0.01
N ILE A 11 1.39 -15.12 0.65
CA ILE A 11 0.46 -14.19 1.32
C ILE A 11 1.18 -13.39 2.39
N ARG A 12 1.95 -14.06 3.26
CA ARG A 12 2.70 -13.41 4.33
C ARG A 12 3.72 -12.40 3.82
N GLN A 13 4.41 -12.70 2.72
CA GLN A 13 5.31 -11.75 2.09
C GLN A 13 4.58 -10.48 1.63
N VAL A 14 3.38 -10.59 1.06
CA VAL A 14 2.55 -9.43 0.71
C VAL A 14 2.18 -8.62 1.96
N GLU A 15 1.79 -9.29 3.06
CA GLU A 15 1.40 -8.65 4.31
C GLU A 15 2.54 -7.88 4.97
N GLU A 16 3.75 -8.44 4.97
CA GLU A 16 4.91 -7.92 5.69
C GLU A 16 5.73 -6.92 4.85
N ARG A 17 5.80 -7.12 3.53
CA ARG A 17 6.75 -6.43 2.64
C ARG A 17 6.11 -5.57 1.56
N TRP A 18 4.85 -5.17 1.73
CA TRP A 18 4.17 -4.30 0.77
C TRP A 18 4.87 -2.96 0.46
N LYS A 19 5.75 -2.49 1.36
CA LYS A 19 6.56 -1.28 1.18
C LYS A 19 7.71 -1.45 0.18
N GLU A 20 8.18 -2.68 -0.05
CA GLU A 20 9.32 -2.96 -0.93
C GLU A 20 8.99 -2.77 -2.42
N GLY A 21 7.72 -2.53 -2.76
CA GLY A 21 7.30 -2.31 -4.15
C GLY A 21 7.35 -3.55 -5.05
N THR A 22 7.62 -4.73 -4.48
CA THR A 22 7.70 -5.99 -5.23
C THR A 22 6.37 -6.28 -5.92
N ARG A 23 6.42 -6.54 -7.23
CA ARG A 23 5.23 -6.87 -8.02
C ARG A 23 4.69 -8.25 -7.60
N LEU A 24 3.37 -8.38 -7.53
CA LEU A 24 2.69 -9.60 -7.07
C LEU A 24 3.12 -10.86 -7.85
N HIS A 25 3.34 -10.75 -9.16
CA HIS A 25 3.79 -11.90 -9.97
C HIS A 25 5.22 -12.34 -9.61
N LYS A 26 6.08 -11.44 -9.12
CA LYS A 26 7.43 -11.79 -8.65
C LYS A 26 7.37 -12.53 -7.32
N ILE A 27 6.51 -12.08 -6.40
CA ILE A 27 6.21 -12.79 -5.15
C ILE A 27 5.68 -14.20 -5.45
N ALA A 28 4.73 -14.30 -6.38
CA ALA A 28 4.16 -15.59 -6.78
C ALA A 28 5.23 -16.54 -7.37
N ALA A 29 6.06 -16.02 -8.29
CA ALA A 29 7.15 -16.79 -8.88
C ALA A 29 8.19 -17.26 -7.84
N GLN A 30 8.53 -16.40 -6.86
CA GLN A 30 9.48 -16.73 -5.79
C GLN A 30 9.06 -17.97 -4.98
N TYR A 31 7.76 -18.19 -4.80
CA TYR A 31 7.23 -19.33 -4.06
C TYR A 31 6.69 -20.46 -4.96
N GLY A 32 6.88 -20.38 -6.27
CA GLY A 32 6.36 -21.37 -7.22
C GLY A 32 4.83 -21.46 -7.21
N VAL A 33 4.13 -20.35 -6.97
CA VAL A 33 2.67 -20.29 -6.97
C VAL A 33 2.14 -19.53 -8.20
N ASP A 34 0.99 -19.96 -8.71
CA ASP A 34 0.27 -19.20 -9.72
C ASP A 34 -0.21 -17.84 -9.13
N PRO A 35 0.04 -16.70 -9.81
CA PRO A 35 -0.41 -15.39 -9.35
C PRO A 35 -1.93 -15.32 -9.14
N GLY A 36 -2.73 -15.99 -9.97
CA GLY A 36 -4.18 -16.05 -9.82
C GLY A 36 -4.62 -16.78 -8.55
N ASN A 37 -3.97 -17.89 -8.22
CA ASN A 37 -4.15 -18.61 -6.96
C ASN A 37 -3.77 -17.75 -5.75
N LEU A 38 -2.68 -16.98 -5.83
CA LEU A 38 -2.30 -16.03 -4.80
C LEU A 38 -3.39 -14.97 -4.58
N VAL A 39 -3.88 -14.33 -5.65
CA VAL A 39 -4.97 -13.34 -5.54
C VAL A 39 -6.24 -13.95 -4.92
N ARG A 40 -6.67 -15.13 -5.38
CA ARG A 40 -7.86 -15.82 -4.86
C ARG A 40 -7.72 -16.17 -3.39
N ALA A 41 -6.58 -16.73 -2.99
CA ALA A 41 -6.33 -17.12 -1.61
C ALA A 41 -6.20 -15.90 -0.69
N PHE A 42 -5.52 -14.85 -1.14
CA PHE A 42 -5.44 -13.59 -0.41
C PHE A 42 -6.82 -12.97 -0.20
N ARG A 43 -7.64 -12.88 -1.26
CA ARG A 43 -9.01 -12.38 -1.16
C ARG A 43 -9.89 -13.22 -0.25
N LYS A 44 -9.75 -14.55 -0.28
CA LYS A 44 -10.45 -15.44 0.65
C LYS A 44 -10.06 -15.17 2.11
N LYS A 45 -8.79 -14.86 2.39
CA LYS A 45 -8.28 -14.57 3.74
C LYS A 45 -8.68 -13.18 4.25
N HIS A 46 -8.60 -12.15 3.39
CA HIS A 46 -8.73 -10.74 3.80
C HIS A 46 -10.02 -10.06 3.35
N GLY A 47 -10.84 -10.71 2.53
CA GLY A 47 -12.03 -10.10 1.90
C GLY A 47 -11.72 -9.15 0.73
N VAL A 48 -10.47 -8.74 0.56
CA VAL A 48 -10.02 -7.77 -0.46
C VAL A 48 -8.87 -8.33 -1.29
N THR A 49 -8.65 -7.77 -2.48
CA THR A 49 -7.50 -8.13 -3.32
C THR A 49 -6.18 -7.64 -2.69
N PRO A 50 -5.03 -8.24 -3.05
CA PRO A 50 -3.71 -7.73 -2.62
C PRO A 50 -3.51 -6.25 -2.92
N LYS A 51 -3.96 -5.78 -4.10
CA LYS A 51 -3.83 -4.37 -4.50
C LYS A 51 -4.62 -3.45 -3.56
N GLU A 52 -5.87 -3.78 -3.25
CA GLU A 52 -6.72 -3.00 -2.35
C GLU A 52 -6.16 -2.98 -0.93
N PHE A 53 -5.66 -4.12 -0.44
CA PHE A 53 -4.99 -4.22 0.85
C PHE A 53 -3.77 -3.29 0.93
N ILE A 54 -2.88 -3.36 -0.08
CA ILE A 54 -1.69 -2.50 -0.14
C ILE A 54 -2.08 -1.03 -0.26
N ASP A 55 -3.07 -0.68 -1.09
CA ASP A 55 -3.56 0.69 -1.23
C ASP A 55 -4.12 1.21 0.10
N ALA A 56 -4.86 0.40 0.87
CA ALA A 56 -5.36 0.78 2.19
C ALA A 56 -4.22 1.03 3.19
N LYS A 57 -3.23 0.13 3.27
CA LYS A 57 -2.04 0.30 4.12
C LYS A 57 -1.23 1.54 3.77
N ARG A 58 -1.07 1.81 2.47
CA ARG A 58 -0.43 3.04 1.99
C ARG A 58 -1.20 4.28 2.40
N LYS A 59 -2.53 4.29 2.21
CA LYS A 59 -3.38 5.43 2.64
C LYS A 59 -3.24 5.71 4.13
N GLU A 60 -3.30 4.68 4.96
CA GLU A 60 -3.11 4.77 6.41
C GLU A 60 -1.76 5.40 6.75
N LEU A 61 -0.67 4.90 6.16
CA LEU A 61 0.67 5.44 6.38
C LEU A 61 0.75 6.91 5.96
N VAL A 62 0.30 7.25 4.75
CA VAL A 62 0.35 8.64 4.25
C VAL A 62 -0.39 9.60 5.18
N LEU A 63 -1.62 9.24 5.60
CA LEU A 63 -2.39 10.07 6.52
C LEU A 63 -1.70 10.24 7.88
N ARG A 64 -1.04 9.18 8.37
CA ARG A 64 -0.28 9.24 9.62
C ARG A 64 0.96 10.13 9.51
N GLU A 65 1.75 9.96 8.45
CA GLU A 65 2.98 10.73 8.28
C GLU A 65 2.68 12.21 8.02
N MET A 66 1.64 12.53 7.23
CA MET A 66 1.23 13.93 6.97
C MET A 66 0.81 14.72 8.21
N LYS A 67 0.50 14.05 9.32
CA LYS A 67 0.19 14.70 10.59
C LYS A 67 1.45 15.19 11.33
N LYS A 68 2.64 14.73 10.92
CA LYS A 68 3.91 15.14 11.51
C LYS A 68 4.38 16.43 10.86
N ASP A 69 4.93 17.33 11.67
CA ASP A 69 5.53 18.56 11.19
C ASP A 69 6.81 18.26 10.39
N GLY A 70 7.08 19.08 9.38
CA GLY A 70 8.31 19.02 8.59
C GLY A 70 8.41 17.90 7.54
N ILE A 71 7.53 16.89 7.53
CA ILE A 71 7.60 15.79 6.56
C ILE A 71 7.41 16.28 5.12
N ILE A 72 8.27 15.86 4.19
CA ILE A 72 8.19 16.24 2.77
C ILE A 72 7.48 15.13 1.99
N GLY A 73 6.74 15.51 0.93
CA GLY A 73 6.00 14.55 0.09
C GLY A 73 6.87 13.43 -0.47
N TYR A 74 8.07 13.77 -0.94
CA TYR A 74 9.07 12.82 -1.43
C TYR A 74 9.41 11.73 -0.40
N GLU A 75 9.66 12.11 0.86
CA GLU A 75 10.01 11.15 1.93
C GLU A 75 8.88 10.15 2.17
N ILE A 76 7.62 10.60 2.12
CA ILE A 76 6.45 9.74 2.24
C ILE A 76 6.37 8.77 1.05
N GLY A 77 6.69 9.24 -0.17
CA GLY A 77 6.78 8.40 -1.35
C GLY A 77 7.76 7.24 -1.16
N VAL A 78 8.98 7.55 -0.68
CA VAL A 78 10.01 6.56 -0.36
C VAL A 78 9.51 5.54 0.67
N MET A 79 8.82 5.99 1.74
CA MET A 79 8.28 5.11 2.78
C MET A 79 7.26 4.07 2.27
N ILE A 80 6.59 4.33 1.14
CA ILE A 80 5.62 3.42 0.53
C ILE A 80 6.13 2.70 -0.73
N GLY A 81 7.43 2.83 -1.01
CA GLY A 81 8.11 2.20 -2.14
C GLY A 81 7.77 2.83 -3.48
N MET A 82 7.63 4.17 -3.53
CA MET A 82 7.36 4.91 -4.75
C MET A 82 8.41 5.99 -4.97
N ASP A 83 8.76 6.21 -6.23
CA ASP A 83 9.41 7.45 -6.64
C ASP A 83 8.46 8.65 -6.51
N ASP A 84 9.04 9.85 -6.63
CA ASP A 84 8.34 11.11 -6.41
C ASP A 84 7.11 11.28 -7.34
N LEU A 85 7.31 11.06 -8.64
CA LEU A 85 6.24 11.25 -9.64
C LEU A 85 5.13 10.20 -9.48
N ALA A 86 5.50 8.94 -9.22
CA ALA A 86 4.56 7.87 -8.93
C ALA A 86 3.75 8.17 -7.68
N PHE A 87 4.38 8.71 -6.63
CA PHE A 87 3.72 9.11 -5.40
C PHE A 87 2.65 10.19 -5.64
N TYR A 88 2.98 11.31 -6.29
CA TYR A 88 2.00 12.39 -6.53
C TYR A 88 0.80 11.92 -7.36
N ARG A 89 1.05 11.09 -8.39
CA ARG A 89 -0.01 10.48 -9.21
C ARG A 89 -0.87 9.53 -8.39
N TRP A 90 -0.23 8.70 -7.56
CA TRP A 90 -0.92 7.77 -6.69
C TRP A 90 -1.80 8.51 -5.68
N VAL A 91 -1.33 9.61 -5.07
CA VAL A 91 -2.11 10.43 -4.13
C VAL A 91 -3.37 10.98 -4.81
N LYS A 92 -3.25 11.58 -5.99
CA LYS A 92 -4.39 12.10 -6.74
C LYS A 92 -5.43 11.00 -7.02
N ARG A 93 -5.00 9.81 -7.43
CA ARG A 93 -5.88 8.65 -7.64
C ARG A 93 -6.50 8.14 -6.35
N ALA A 94 -5.72 8.04 -5.27
CA ALA A 94 -6.10 7.39 -4.03
C ALA A 94 -7.04 8.24 -3.16
N PHE A 95 -6.89 9.56 -3.20
CA PHE A 95 -7.63 10.52 -2.36
C PHE A 95 -8.51 11.49 -3.16
N GLY A 96 -8.49 11.42 -4.50
CA GLY A 96 -9.26 12.29 -5.38
C GLY A 96 -8.76 13.74 -5.45
N LYS A 97 -7.63 14.07 -4.80
CA LYS A 97 -7.09 15.43 -4.74
C LYS A 97 -5.55 15.44 -4.71
N PRO A 98 -4.90 16.51 -5.20
CA PRO A 98 -3.45 16.67 -5.12
C PRO A 98 -2.93 16.70 -3.67
N LEU A 99 -1.66 16.31 -3.48
CA LEU A 99 -0.99 16.27 -2.17
C LEU A 99 -1.16 17.56 -1.36
N ILE A 100 -1.00 18.71 -2.02
CA ILE A 100 -1.09 20.02 -1.37
C ILE A 100 -2.47 20.27 -0.76
N LEU A 101 -3.54 19.86 -1.44
CA LEU A 101 -4.91 20.02 -0.93
C LEU A 101 -5.19 19.04 0.20
N LEU A 102 -4.74 17.79 0.06
CA LEU A 102 -4.84 16.78 1.12
C LEU A 102 -4.13 17.24 2.40
N ARG A 103 -2.91 17.80 2.27
CA ARG A 103 -2.13 18.32 3.40
C ARG A 103 -2.84 19.47 4.13
N LYS A 104 -3.35 20.45 3.38
CA LYS A 104 -4.13 21.58 3.94
C LYS A 104 -5.35 21.10 4.72
N GLU A 105 -6.05 20.08 4.21
CA GLU A 105 -7.20 19.50 4.88
C GLU A 105 -6.83 18.82 6.20
N ILE A 106 -5.75 18.04 6.21
CA ILE A 106 -5.26 17.36 7.42
C ILE A 106 -4.86 18.38 8.49
N GLN A 107 -4.07 19.39 8.13
CA GLN A 107 -3.63 20.46 9.05
C GLN A 107 -4.82 21.24 9.62
N ARG A 108 -5.80 21.59 8.78
CA ARG A 108 -7.02 22.26 9.22
C ARG A 108 -7.80 21.42 10.23
N ASN A 109 -7.84 20.10 10.06
CA ASN A 109 -8.55 19.21 10.98
C ASN A 109 -7.79 18.98 12.29
N GLN A 110 -6.46 19.11 12.30
CA GLN A 110 -5.63 19.04 13.52
C GLN A 110 -5.81 20.28 14.39
N ASN A 111 -5.96 21.47 13.81
CA ASN A 111 -6.09 22.74 14.53
C ASN A 111 -7.51 23.01 15.08
N LYS A 112 -8.46 22.09 14.89
CA LYS A 112 -9.86 22.21 15.33
C LYS A 112 -10.17 21.45 16.63
N VAL A 113 -9.15 20.83 17.23
CA VAL A 113 -9.21 20.12 18.51
C VAL A 113 -8.47 20.97 19.54
#